data_AF-A0A1A0WUR8-F1
#
_entry.id   AF-A0A1A0WUR8-F1
#
_cell.length_a   1.000
_cell.length_b   1.000
_cell.length_c   1.000
_cell.angle_alpha   90.00
_cell.angle_beta   90.00
_cell.angle_gamma   90.00
#
_symmetry.space_group_name_H-M   'P 1'
#
loop_
_entity.id
_entity.type
_entity.pdbx_description
1 polymer ?
#
loop_
_entity_poly.entity_id
_entity_poly.type
_entity_poly.pdbx_seq_one_letter_code
_entity_poly.pdbx_strand_id
1 'polypeptide(L)'
;MGQIEYNFAGLGDLSGNLQSEFARLSDLADELKRQVHSLDGSWTSTTAKASYEQAQANWDRIFLQSRDQLFGLHRGVQNASNTMSELDGAIGRGFGSI
;
A
#
# COMPACT_ATOMS: atom_id res chain seq x y z
N MET A 1 16.76 29.55 -11.24
CA MET A 1 17.19 28.22 -10.75
C MET A 1 16.09 27.73 -9.85
N GLY A 2 15.23 26.84 -10.34
CA GLY A 2 14.08 26.34 -9.58
C GLY A 2 14.59 25.55 -8.37
N GLN A 3 14.37 26.12 -7.19
CA GLN A 3 14.65 25.48 -5.91
C GLN A 3 13.74 24.26 -5.83
N ILE A 4 14.27 23.07 -6.10
CA ILE A 4 13.54 21.84 -5.79
C ILE A 4 13.59 21.74 -4.27
N GLU A 5 12.57 22.31 -3.62
CA GLU A 5 12.40 22.28 -2.18
C GLU A 5 12.09 20.82 -1.80
N TYR A 6 13.14 20.08 -1.46
CA TYR A 6 13.07 18.63 -1.25
C TYR A 6 12.69 18.28 0.17
N ASN A 7 11.56 17.59 0.32
CA ASN A 7 11.18 16.95 1.57
C ASN A 7 11.50 15.44 1.50
N PHE A 8 12.77 15.08 1.65
CA PHE A 8 13.22 13.67 1.68
C PHE A 8 12.58 12.92 2.86
N ALA A 9 12.39 13.62 3.99
CA ALA A 9 11.60 13.12 5.10
C ALA A 9 10.16 12.82 4.66
N GLY A 10 9.53 13.72 3.90
CA GLY A 10 8.18 13.54 3.38
C GLY A 10 7.96 12.30 2.49
N LEU A 11 8.96 11.88 1.70
CA LEU A 11 8.87 10.63 0.92
C LEU A 11 9.04 9.38 1.78
N GLY A 12 10.00 9.41 2.71
CA GLY A 12 10.17 8.35 3.71
C GLY A 12 8.92 8.18 4.57
N ASP A 13 8.41 9.29 5.11
CA ASP A 13 7.20 9.39 5.91
C ASP A 13 5.99 8.90 5.12
N LEU A 14 5.82 9.32 3.86
CA LEU A 14 4.74 8.84 3.00
C LEU A 14 4.82 7.31 2.82
N SER A 15 6.01 6.77 2.55
CA SER A 15 6.20 5.34 2.32
C SER A 15 5.89 4.51 3.58
N GLY A 16 6.30 4.99 4.76
CA GLY A 16 6.03 4.37 6.04
C GLY A 16 4.55 4.49 6.45
N ASN A 17 3.95 5.65 6.23
CA ASN A 17 2.54 5.90 6.47
C ASN A 17 1.67 4.99 5.58
N LEU A 18 1.97 4.87 4.28
CA LEU A 18 1.23 4.00 3.37
C LEU A 18 1.27 2.53 3.81
N GLN A 19 2.42 2.05 4.25
CA GLN A 19 2.55 0.68 4.78
C GLN A 19 1.71 0.48 6.05
N SER A 20 1.75 1.45 6.96
CA SER A 20 0.99 1.42 8.22
C SER A 20 -0.52 1.47 7.98
N GLU A 21 -0.99 2.36 7.12
CA GLU A 21 -2.42 2.46 6.77
C GLU A 21 -2.92 1.19 6.06
N PHE A 22 -2.07 0.57 5.23
CA PHE A 22 -2.44 -0.70 4.60
C PHE A 22 -2.52 -1.86 5.60
N ALA A 23 -1.62 -1.92 6.58
CA ALA A 23 -1.69 -2.90 7.65
C ALA A 23 -3.00 -2.77 8.45
N ARG A 24 -3.37 -1.54 8.82
CA ARG A 24 -4.66 -1.25 9.49
C ARG A 24 -5.85 -1.66 8.63
N LEU A 25 -5.81 -1.40 7.32
CA LEU A 25 -6.86 -1.82 6.40
C LEU A 25 -6.96 -3.36 6.34
N SER A 26 -5.83 -4.07 6.38
CA SER A 26 -5.79 -5.54 6.43
C SER A 26 -6.42 -6.08 7.72
N ASP A 27 -6.06 -5.50 8.87
CA ASP A 27 -6.61 -5.90 10.15
C ASP A 27 -8.13 -5.69 10.20
N LEU A 28 -8.61 -4.54 9.68
CA LEU A 28 -10.03 -4.25 9.57
C LEU A 28 -10.74 -5.23 8.61
N ALA A 29 -10.13 -5.53 7.47
CA ALA A 29 -10.68 -6.48 6.52
C ALA A 29 -10.83 -7.87 7.16
N ASP A 30 -9.81 -8.36 7.87
CA ASP A 30 -9.85 -9.65 8.55
C ASP A 30 -10.88 -9.68 9.68
N GLU A 31 -11.05 -8.56 10.39
CA GLU A 31 -12.09 -8.42 11.41
C GLU A 31 -13.50 -8.52 10.81
N LEU A 32 -13.76 -7.80 9.71
CA LEU A 32 -15.04 -7.89 9.01
C LEU A 32 -15.31 -9.32 8.53
N LYS A 33 -14.30 -10.03 8.00
CA LYS A 33 -14.43 -11.44 7.61
C LYS A 33 -14.84 -12.32 8.78
N ARG A 34 -14.20 -12.14 9.94
CA ARG A 34 -14.53 -12.91 11.17
C ARG A 34 -15.96 -12.64 11.61
N GLN A 35 -16.38 -11.38 11.60
CA GLN A 35 -17.74 -11.00 11.97
C GLN A 35 -18.77 -11.66 11.06
N VAL A 36 -18.55 -11.66 9.75
CA VAL A 36 -19.52 -12.29 8.84
C VAL A 36 -19.45 -13.81 8.88
N HIS A 37 -18.27 -14.43 9.06
CA HIS A 37 -18.17 -15.87 9.33
C HIS A 37 -18.88 -16.28 10.63
N SER A 38 -18.92 -15.41 11.64
CA SER A 38 -19.69 -15.71 12.86
C SER A 38 -21.19 -15.87 12.59
N LEU A 39 -21.68 -15.26 11.50
CA LEU A 39 -23.05 -15.40 11.03
C LEU A 39 -23.27 -16.67 10.20
N ASP A 40 -22.23 -17.46 9.86
CA ASP A 40 -22.31 -18.65 8.98
C ASP A 40 -23.39 -19.66 9.45
N GLY A 41 -23.51 -19.84 10.77
CA GLY A 41 -24.55 -20.70 11.37
C GLY A 41 -25.99 -20.14 11.27
N SER A 42 -26.15 -18.86 10.90
CA SER A 42 -27.44 -18.19 10.73
C SER A 42 -27.93 -18.18 9.28
N TRP A 43 -27.13 -18.63 8.31
CA TRP A 43 -27.54 -18.72 6.91
C TRP A 43 -28.43 -19.94 6.70
N THR A 44 -29.74 -19.75 6.87
CA THR A 44 -30.74 -20.81 6.69
C THR A 44 -30.97 -21.18 5.22
N SER A 45 -30.53 -20.33 4.29
CA SER A 45 -30.64 -20.55 2.84
C SER A 45 -29.28 -20.85 2.23
N THR A 46 -29.16 -22.01 1.58
CA THR A 46 -27.96 -22.42 0.83
C THR A 46 -27.61 -21.43 -0.30
N THR A 47 -28.62 -20.86 -0.96
CA THR A 47 -28.43 -19.83 -1.99
C THR A 47 -27.86 -18.54 -1.41
N ALA A 48 -28.33 -18.13 -0.23
CA ALA A 48 -27.82 -16.92 0.42
C ALA A 48 -26.36 -17.11 0.85
N LYS A 49 -26.03 -18.28 1.41
CA LYS A 49 -24.65 -18.66 1.75
C LYS A 49 -23.72 -18.61 0.54
N ALA A 50 -24.11 -19.23 -0.58
CA ALA A 50 -23.30 -19.25 -1.80
C ALA A 50 -23.06 -17.83 -2.36
N SER A 51 -24.07 -16.97 -2.35
CA SER A 51 -23.95 -15.56 -2.77
C SER A 51 -22.93 -14.81 -1.92
N TYR A 52 -22.97 -15.03 -0.60
CA TYR A 52 -22.00 -14.44 0.32
C TYR A 52 -20.58 -14.96 0.12
N GLU A 53 -20.39 -16.28 0.01
CA GLU A 53 -19.07 -16.87 -0.26
C GLU A 53 -18.44 -16.30 -1.54
N GLN A 54 -19.28 -16.07 -2.57
CA GLN A 54 -18.83 -15.46 -3.82
C GLN A 54 -18.44 -13.99 -3.65
N ALA A 55 -19.22 -13.21 -2.90
CA ALA A 55 -18.88 -11.83 -2.55
C ALA A 55 -17.58 -11.76 -1.74
N GLN A 56 -17.41 -12.67 -0.78
CA GLN A 56 -16.21 -12.78 0.06
C GLN A 56 -14.96 -13.11 -0.78
N ALA A 57 -15.05 -14.08 -1.68
CA ALA A 57 -13.96 -14.42 -2.59
C ALA A 57 -13.57 -13.24 -3.49
N ASN A 58 -14.56 -12.47 -3.98
CA ASN A 58 -14.29 -11.29 -4.79
C ASN A 58 -13.61 -10.17 -3.98
N TRP A 59 -14.05 -9.93 -2.75
CA TRP A 59 -13.39 -9.00 -1.83
C TRP A 59 -11.93 -9.38 -1.61
N ASP A 60 -11.66 -10.65 -1.28
CA ASP A 60 -10.31 -11.16 -1.03
C ASP A 60 -9.38 -10.93 -2.23
N ARG A 61 -9.89 -11.17 -3.44
CA ARG A 61 -9.16 -10.92 -4.68
C ARG A 61 -8.82 -9.43 -4.85
N ILE A 62 -9.79 -8.54 -4.68
CA ILE A 62 -9.58 -7.08 -4.83
C ILE A 62 -8.63 -6.56 -3.76
N PHE A 63 -8.71 -7.10 -2.55
CA PHE A 63 -7.86 -6.74 -1.44
C PHE A 63 -6.38 -7.11 -1.73
N LEU A 64 -6.13 -8.32 -2.21
CA LEU A 64 -4.80 -8.76 -2.64
C LEU A 64 -4.27 -7.90 -3.79
N GLN A 65 -5.11 -7.56 -4.77
CA GLN A 65 -4.72 -6.67 -5.86
C GLN A 65 -4.34 -5.28 -5.34
N SER A 66 -5.10 -4.73 -4.39
CA SER A 66 -4.82 -3.43 -3.76
C SER A 66 -3.48 -3.44 -3.03
N ARG A 67 -3.17 -4.55 -2.34
CA ARG A 67 -1.87 -4.75 -1.68
C ARG A 67 -0.72 -4.70 -2.67
N ASP A 68 -0.84 -5.42 -3.77
CA ASP A 68 0.21 -5.50 -4.77
C ASP A 68 0.44 -4.14 -5.46
N GLN A 69 -0.64 -3.37 -5.69
CA GLN A 69 -0.55 -1.98 -6.17
C GLN A 69 0.15 -1.06 -5.18
N LEU A 70 -0.15 -1.19 -3.88
CA LEU A 70 0.51 -0.40 -2.83
C LEU A 70 2.02 -0.70 -2.76
N PHE A 71 2.42 -1.97 -2.86
CA PHE A 71 3.84 -2.34 -2.98
C PHE A 71 4.48 -1.80 -4.26
N GLY A 72 3.72 -1.72 -5.36
CA GLY A 72 4.15 -1.05 -6.58
C GLY A 72 4.46 0.43 -6.36
N LEU A 73 3.54 1.15 -5.72
CA LEU A 73 3.72 2.57 -5.36
C LEU A 73 4.91 2.77 -4.43
N HIS A 74 5.04 1.93 -3.40
CA HIS A 74 6.18 1.99 -2.47
C HIS A 74 7.53 1.84 -3.19
N ARG A 75 7.66 0.85 -4.08
CA ARG A 75 8.86 0.68 -4.91
C ARG A 75 9.12 1.86 -5.84
N GLY A 76 8.07 2.43 -6.43
CA GLY A 76 8.17 3.63 -7.27
C GLY A 76 8.73 4.82 -6.51
N VAL A 77 8.22 5.06 -5.29
CA VAL A 77 8.71 6.13 -4.40
C VAL A 77 10.18 5.89 -4.00
N GLN A 78 10.55 4.65 -3.66
CA GLN A 78 11.94 4.31 -3.33
C GLN A 78 12.89 4.51 -4.53
N ASN A 79 12.50 4.07 -5.72
CA ASN A 79 13.32 4.24 -6.93
C ASN A 79 13.52 5.71 -7.28
N ALA A 80 12.48 6.54 -7.14
CA ALA A 80 12.58 7.98 -7.32
C ALA A 80 13.56 8.60 -6.32
N SER A 81 13.45 8.22 -5.05
CA SER A 81 14.36 8.67 -3.98
C SER A 81 15.82 8.29 -4.25
N ASN A 82 16.09 7.06 -4.69
CA ASN A 82 17.44 6.58 -5.01
C ASN A 82 18.03 7.32 -6.21
N THR A 83 17.28 7.43 -7.31
CA THR A 83 17.73 8.12 -8.54
C THR A 83 18.16 9.57 -8.26
N MET A 84 17.44 10.22 -7.35
CA MET A 84 17.72 11.61 -6.98
C MET A 84 18.91 11.73 -6.03
N SER A 85 19.06 10.81 -5.08
CA SER A 85 20.28 10.75 -4.24
C SER A 85 21.55 10.56 -5.08
N GLU A 86 21.48 9.73 -6.13
CA GLU A 86 22.57 9.53 -7.09
C GLU A 86 22.89 10.82 -7.88
N LEU A 87 21.86 11.53 -8.34
CA LEU A 87 22.00 12.81 -9.05
C LEU A 87 22.66 13.87 -8.16
N ASP A 88 22.21 14.02 -6.92
CA ASP A 88 22.77 14.98 -5.96
C ASP A 88 24.25 14.66 -5.65
N GLY A 89 24.59 13.37 -5.47
CA GLY A 89 25.97 12.94 -5.28
C GLY A 89 26.85 13.20 -6.52
N ALA A 90 26.29 13.15 -7.72
CA ALA A 90 27.00 13.50 -8.95
C ALA A 90 27.23 15.03 -9.05
N ILE A 91 26.21 15.84 -8.76
CA ILE A 91 26.29 17.31 -8.76
C ILE A 91 27.28 17.81 -7.71
N GLY A 92 27.19 17.30 -6.47
CA GLY A 92 28.08 17.69 -5.38
C GLY A 92 29.57 17.38 -5.66
N ARG A 93 29.85 16.26 -6.35
CA ARG A 93 31.21 15.93 -6.81
C ARG A 93 31.68 16.86 -7.94
N GLY A 94 30.78 17.28 -8.83
CA GLY A 94 31.09 18.22 -9.91
C GLY A 94 31.51 19.60 -9.42
N PHE A 95 30.92 20.10 -8.33
CA PHE A 95 31.28 21.40 -7.74
C PHE A 95 32.54 21.36 -6.86
N GLY A 96 32.95 20.20 -6.35
CA GLY A 96 34.20 20.05 -5.59
C GLY A 96 35.47 19.96 -6.45
N SER A 97 35.34 20.05 -7.77
CA SER A 97 36.43 19.84 -8.76
C SER A 97 36.88 21.14 -9.47
N ILE A 98 36.37 22.31 -9.06
CA ILE A 98 36.71 23.64 -9.59
C ILE A 98 37.20 24.51 -8.42
#